data_AF-A0A521LZN6-F1
#
_entry.id   AF-A0A521LZN6-F1
#
_cell.length_a   1.000
_cell.length_b   1.000
_cell.length_c   1.000
_cell.angle_alpha   90.00
_cell.angle_beta   90.00
_cell.angle_gamma   90.00
#
_symmetry.space_group_name_H-M   'P 1'
#
loop_
_entity.id
_entity.type
_entity.pdbx_description
1 polymer ?
#
loop_
_entity_poly.entity_id
_entity_poly.type
_entity_poly.pdbx_seq_one_letter_code
_entity_poly.pdbx_strand_id
1 'polypeptide(L)' 'PAGTSPDAIARVDKAIAQALTEPELAAKVHNGGMRATYLNPADFKTRIATETRMFGNIIQKGNIKLT' A
#
# COMPACT_ATOMS: atom_id res chain seq x y z
N PRO A 1 -7.57 11.02 4.18
CA PRO A 1 -8.84 11.07 3.40
C PRO A 1 -8.63 11.73 2.04
N ALA A 2 -9.60 11.68 1.13
CA ALA A 2 -9.57 12.57 -0.04
C ALA A 2 -9.53 14.03 0.44
N GLY A 3 -8.68 14.86 -0.18
CA GLY A 3 -8.49 16.26 0.22
C GLY A 3 -7.54 16.49 1.41
N THR A 4 -6.88 15.46 1.93
CA THR A 4 -5.79 15.66 2.90
C THR A 4 -4.68 16.53 2.30
N SER A 5 -4.15 17.48 3.08
CA SER A 5 -3.17 18.45 2.58
C SER A 5 -1.85 17.78 2.15
N PRO A 6 -1.15 18.34 1.14
CA PRO A 6 0.14 17.83 0.69
C PRO A 6 1.17 17.73 1.82
N ASP A 7 1.22 18.72 2.71
CA ASP A 7 2.16 18.74 3.83
C ASP A 7 1.91 17.61 4.84
N ALA A 8 0.64 17.27 5.08
CA ALA A 8 0.30 16.13 5.94
C ALA A 8 0.72 14.81 5.28
N ILE A 9 0.51 14.68 3.96
CA ILE A 9 0.96 13.50 3.20
C ILE A 9 2.48 13.36 3.27
N ALA A 10 3.22 14.44 3.01
CA ALA A 10 4.68 14.42 3.02
C ALA A 10 5.26 14.05 4.39
N ARG A 11 4.65 14.53 5.48
CA ARG A 11 5.08 14.16 6.85
C ARG A 11 4.90 12.67 7.14
N VAL A 12 3.74 12.12 6.78
CA VAL A 12 3.45 10.70 7.00
C VAL A 12 4.32 9.82 6.11
N ASP A 13 4.50 10.18 4.84
CA ASP A 13 5.37 9.48 3.89
C ASP A 13 6.79 9.34 4.44
N LYS A 14 7.38 10.46 4.87
CA LYS A 14 8.72 10.48 5.47
C LYS A 14 8.80 9.61 6.72
N ALA A 15 7.82 9.67 7.62
CA ALA A 15 7.81 8.89 8.84
C ALA A 15 7.75 7.38 8.55
N ILE A 16 6.95 6.96 7.56
CA ILE A 16 6.86 5.56 7.13
C ILE A 16 8.18 5.10 6.52
N ALA A 17 8.76 5.89 5.61
CA ALA A 17 10.05 5.58 4.99
C ALA A 17 11.14 5.35 6.04
N GLN A 18 11.18 6.21 7.08
CA GLN A 18 12.12 6.08 8.19
C GLN A 18 11.86 4.81 9.02
N ALA A 19 10.62 4.58 9.44
CA ALA A 19 10.27 3.42 10.27
C ALA A 19 10.65 2.09 9.59
N LEU A 20 10.49 1.99 8.27
CA LEU A 20 10.85 0.78 7.52
C LEU A 20 12.36 0.49 7.46
N THR A 21 13.20 1.46 7.82
CA THR A 21 14.66 1.23 7.97
C THR A 21 15.04 0.66 9.34
N GLU A 22 14.11 0.64 10.30
CA GLU A 22 14.37 0.14 11.64
C GLU A 22 14.52 -1.39 11.63
N PRO A 23 15.67 -1.94 12.08
CA PRO A 23 15.94 -3.38 12.02
C PRO A 23 14.94 -4.22 12.81
N GLU A 24 14.49 -3.73 13.96
CA GLU A 24 13.50 -4.43 14.78
C GLU A 24 12.13 -4.52 14.10
N LEU A 25 11.71 -3.45 13.42
CA LEU A 25 10.47 -3.46 12.65
C LEU A 25 10.59 -4.44 11.48
N ALA A 26 11.69 -4.40 10.73
CA ALA A 26 11.93 -5.32 9.62
C ALA A 26 11.90 -6.79 10.09
N ALA A 27 12.56 -7.10 11.21
CA ALA A 27 12.56 -8.42 11.80
C ALA A 27 11.16 -8.87 12.25
N LYS A 28 10.41 -7.99 12.93
CA LYS A 28 9.05 -8.29 13.38
C LYS A 28 8.10 -8.59 12.22
N VAL A 29 8.16 -7.78 11.16
CA VAL A 29 7.32 -7.96 9.97
C VAL A 29 7.72 -9.24 9.24
N HIS A 30 9.02 -9.51 9.10
CA HIS A 30 9.53 -10.74 8.50
C HIS A 30 9.10 -12.00 9.27
N ASN A 31 9.26 -12.01 10.59
CA ASN A 31 8.87 -13.12 11.44
C ASN A 31 7.35 -13.34 11.47
N GLY A 32 6.57 -12.30 11.16
CA GLY A 32 5.13 -12.40 10.92
C GLY A 32 4.73 -12.93 9.54
N GLY A 33 5.68 -13.36 8.71
CA GLY A 33 5.43 -13.89 7.37
C GLY A 33 5.25 -12.83 6.28
N MET A 34 5.57 -11.56 6.57
CA MET A 34 5.43 -10.46 5.63
C MET A 34 6.78 -10.03 5.05
N ARG A 35 6.76 -9.34 3.91
CA ARG A 35 7.91 -8.61 3.37
C ARG A 35 7.57 -7.13 3.32
N ALA A 36 8.29 -6.33 4.10
CA ALA A 36 8.17 -4.88 4.05
C ALA A 36 8.49 -4.40 2.63
N THR A 37 7.54 -3.67 2.03
CA THR A 37 7.70 -3.03 0.71
C THR A 37 7.27 -1.59 0.86
N TYR A 38 8.10 -0.67 0.36
CA TYR A 38 7.79 0.75 0.38
C TYR A 38 7.47 1.24 -1.04
N LEU A 39 6.41 2.04 -1.14
CA LEU A 39 6.08 2.84 -2.30
C LEU A 39 5.78 4.25 -1.80
N ASN A 40 6.30 5.27 -2.48
CA ASN A 40 5.91 6.64 -2.21
C ASN A 40 4.41 6.85 -2.52
N PRO A 41 3.79 7.99 -2.17
CA PRO A 41 2.35 8.17 -2.29
C PRO A 41 1.84 8.11 -3.73
N ALA A 42 2.65 8.57 -4.70
CA ALA A 42 2.29 8.56 -6.12
C ALA A 42 2.31 7.14 -6.68
N ASP A 43 3.35 6.37 -6.37
CA ASP A 43 3.49 4.99 -6.83
C ASP A 43 2.47 4.08 -6.16
N PHE A 44 2.19 4.29 -4.87
CA PHE A 44 1.16 3.53 -4.18
C PHE A 44 -0.24 3.83 -4.73
N LYS A 45 -0.54 5.09 -5.06
CA LYS A 45 -1.79 5.46 -5.76
C LYS A 45 -1.91 4.77 -7.12
N THR A 46 -0.82 4.72 -7.88
CA THR A 46 -0.77 4.02 -9.18
C THR A 46 -0.99 2.52 -9.02
N ARG A 47 -0.40 1.91 -7.98
CA ARG A 47 -0.58 0.49 -7.65
C ARG A 47 -2.05 0.18 -7.35
N ILE A 48 -2.69 0.97 -6.49
CA ILE A 48 -4.12 0.82 -6.18
C ILE A 48 -4.96 0.87 -7.45
N ALA A 49 -4.78 1.89 -8.30
CA ALA A 49 -5.54 2.02 -9.55
C ALA A 49 -5.35 0.82 -10.48
N THR A 50 -4.12 0.30 -10.56
CA THR A 50 -3.79 -0.87 -11.37
C THR A 50 -4.46 -2.13 -10.84
N GLU A 51 -4.39 -2.37 -9.53
CA GLU A 51 -5.01 -3.53 -8.89
C GLU A 51 -6.52 -3.49 -8.95
N THR A 52 -7.13 -2.34 -8.68
CA THR A 52 -8.57 -2.17 -8.79
C THR A 52 -9.06 -2.56 -10.18
N ARG A 53 -8.35 -2.15 -11.24
CA ARG A 53 -8.69 -2.56 -12.61
C ARG A 53 -8.49 -4.05 -12.84
N MET A 54 -7.35 -4.59 -12.42
CA MET A 54 -7.02 -6.01 -12.62
C MET A 54 -8.05 -6.91 -11.93
N PHE A 55 -8.30 -6.70 -10.65
CA PHE A 55 -9.24 -7.51 -9.89
C PHE A 55 -10.69 -7.26 -10.31
N GLY A 56 -11.06 -6.02 -10.65
CA GLY A 56 -12.36 -5.73 -11.25
C GLY A 56 -12.62 -6.55 -12.53
N ASN A 57 -11.62 -6.63 -13.41
CA ASN A 57 -11.71 -7.44 -14.62
C ASN A 57 -11.83 -8.94 -14.33
N ILE A 58 -11.06 -9.45 -13.37
CA ILE A 58 -11.12 -10.87 -12.96
C ILE A 58 -12.52 -11.20 -12.43
N ILE A 59 -13.06 -10.36 -11.55
CA ILE A 59 -14.38 -10.54 -10.95
C ILE A 59 -15.46 -10.56 -12.03
N GLN A 60 -15.46 -9.57 -12.93
CA GLN A 60 -16.45 -9.44 -13.99
C GLN A 60 -16.41 -10.62 -14.96
N LYS A 61 -15.22 -11.01 -15.43
CA LYS A 61 -15.07 -12.14 -16.37
C LYS A 61 -15.37 -13.48 -15.71
N GLY A 62 -15.04 -13.63 -14.43
CA GLY A 62 -15.29 -14.84 -13.66
C GLY A 62 -16.71 -14.95 -13.10
N ASN A 63 -17.57 -13.95 -13.28
CA ASN A 63 -18.89 -13.86 -12.65
C ASN A 63 -18.85 -14.15 -11.14
N ILE A 64 -17.81 -13.65 -10.46
CA ILE A 64 -17.57 -13.88 -9.04
C ILE A 64 -18.48 -12.97 -8.24
N LYS A 65 -19.25 -13.54 -7.32
CA LYS A 65 -20.14 -12.80 -6.41
C LYS A 65 -19.73 -13.09 -4.97
N LEU A 66 -19.73 -12.06 -4.13
CA LEU A 66 -19.67 -12.25 -2.70
C LEU A 66 -21.04 -12.78 -2.27
N THR A 67 -21.06 -13.99 -1.73
CA THR A 67 -22.24 -14.60 -1.12
C THR A 67 -22.59 -13.90 0.18
#